data_AF-A0AA87YBX6-F1
#
_entry.id   AF-A0AA87YBX6-F1
#
_cell.length_a   1.000
_cell.length_b   1.000
_cell.length_c   1.000
_cell.angle_alpha   90.00
_cell.angle_beta   90.00
_cell.angle_gamma   90.00
#
_symmetry.space_group_name_H-M   'P 1'
#
loop_
_entity.id
_entity.type
_entity.pdbx_description
1 polymer ?
#
loop_
_entity_poly.entity_id
_entity_poly.type
_entity_poly.pdbx_seq_one_letter_code
_entity_poly.pdbx_strand_id
1 'polypeptide(L)'
;MNVSLGPPIRARHLAAVVLALTAQLGTTDASAMSRMGSLEVRLQGDTPCFTITRKERWWNGVPMIHSVGVSAYVRGAPPTPVWHLRLFPNAIRLDRDTCLPYGHSPAGAGSTEAPRLVPWQIYAVGIGGRTDRPSDGTQGYSADFCLVPGEGGAMTVVNLSGESIQRGQTRCHAGSARSGAE
;
A
#
# COMPACT_ATOMS: atom_id res chain seq x y z
N MET A 1 48.84 39.71 53.34
CA MET A 1 47.40 40.05 53.38
C MET A 1 47.22 41.45 52.81
N ASN A 2 46.78 41.58 51.56
CA ASN A 2 45.71 42.50 51.13
C ASN A 2 45.45 42.36 49.61
N VAL A 3 44.21 42.64 49.24
CA VAL A 3 43.50 42.17 48.05
C VAL A 3 43.39 43.26 46.97
N SER A 4 43.54 42.83 45.71
CA SER A 4 42.92 43.25 44.42
C SER A 4 42.60 44.72 44.09
N LEU A 5 42.91 45.09 42.84
CA LEU A 5 41.91 45.59 41.88
C LEU A 5 42.47 45.54 40.44
N GLY A 6 41.98 44.60 39.64
CA GLY A 6 42.12 44.58 38.16
C GLY A 6 40.75 44.89 37.51
N PRO A 7 40.72 45.62 36.39
CA PRO A 7 39.50 46.25 35.86
C PRO A 7 38.56 45.24 35.18
N PRO A 8 37.27 45.62 35.03
CA PRO A 8 36.25 44.80 34.39
C PRO A 8 36.49 44.79 32.88
N ILE A 9 35.73 43.96 32.15
CA ILE A 9 35.46 43.97 30.68
C ILE A 9 35.81 42.61 30.07
N ARG A 10 34.98 41.96 29.26
CA ARG A 10 33.59 42.16 28.79
C ARG A 10 33.27 40.86 28.05
N ALA A 11 32.05 40.36 28.22
CA ALA A 11 31.15 40.01 27.11
C ALA A 11 31.77 39.37 25.84
N ARG A 12 32.60 38.33 25.98
CA ARG A 12 33.09 37.57 24.81
C ARG A 12 32.70 36.09 24.81
N HIS A 13 32.23 35.57 25.93
CA HIS A 13 31.91 34.15 26.04
C HIS A 13 30.42 33.81 25.80
N LEU A 14 29.51 34.77 25.92
CA LEU A 14 28.07 34.50 25.77
C LEU A 14 27.60 34.44 24.31
N ALA A 15 28.27 35.11 23.38
CA ALA A 15 27.87 35.11 21.97
C ALA A 15 28.22 33.80 21.24
N ALA A 16 29.29 33.11 21.65
CA ALA A 16 29.74 31.88 20.99
C ALA A 16 28.90 30.65 21.38
N VAL A 17 28.30 30.64 22.58
CA VAL A 17 27.48 29.51 23.05
C VAL A 17 26.07 29.56 22.48
N VAL A 18 25.52 30.76 22.22
CA VAL A 18 24.17 30.89 21.65
C VAL A 18 24.12 30.53 20.16
N LEU A 19 25.22 30.73 19.41
CA LEU A 19 25.25 30.41 17.98
C LEU A 19 25.47 28.92 17.67
N ALA A 20 25.94 28.12 18.64
CA ALA A 20 26.17 26.69 18.46
C ALA A 20 24.93 25.82 18.78
N LEU A 21 23.97 26.33 19.55
CA LEU A 21 22.75 25.59 19.91
C LEU A 21 21.58 25.76 18.93
N THR A 22 21.67 26.66 17.94
CA THR A 22 20.60 26.85 16.95
C THR A 22 20.72 25.95 15.72
N ALA A 23 21.78 25.15 15.60
CA ALA A 23 22.00 24.27 14.45
C ALA A 23 21.33 22.88 14.58
N GLN A 24 20.66 22.56 15.69
CA GLN A 24 20.07 21.24 15.94
C GLN A 24 18.55 21.18 15.77
N LEU A 25 17.90 22.29 15.40
CA LEU A 25 16.46 22.35 15.13
C LEU A 25 16.26 22.65 13.65
N GLY A 26 16.14 21.60 12.82
CA GLY A 26 15.58 21.81 11.47
C GLY A 26 16.13 20.98 10.33
N THR A 27 16.67 19.78 10.56
CA THR A 27 16.55 18.73 9.54
C THR A 27 15.54 17.71 10.06
N THR A 28 14.25 18.09 10.07
CA THR A 28 13.22 17.08 9.83
C THR A 28 13.51 16.55 8.44
N ASP A 29 14.32 15.50 8.37
CA ASP A 29 14.35 14.63 7.21
C ASP A 29 12.90 14.17 7.04
N ALA A 30 12.19 14.85 6.14
CA ALA A 30 10.98 14.35 5.53
C ALA A 30 11.40 13.15 4.69
N SER A 31 11.78 12.07 5.39
CA SER A 31 11.97 10.77 4.80
C SER A 31 10.59 10.37 4.30
N ALA A 32 10.37 10.57 3.00
CA ALA A 32 9.26 9.96 2.30
C ALA A 32 9.48 8.45 2.38
N MET A 33 9.07 7.84 3.50
CA MET A 33 9.15 6.41 3.67
C MET A 33 8.29 5.79 2.57
N SER A 34 8.95 5.03 1.69
CA SER A 34 8.25 4.22 0.70
C SER A 34 7.29 3.29 1.45
N ARG A 35 5.99 3.40 1.17
CA ARG A 35 4.97 2.55 1.77
C ARG A 35 4.09 1.89 0.72
N MET A 36 3.45 0.81 1.14
CA MET A 36 2.35 0.19 0.39
C MET A 36 1.01 0.75 0.91
N GLY A 37 0.17 1.22 0.00
CA GLY A 37 -1.22 1.58 0.30
C GLY A 37 -2.14 0.36 0.31
N SER A 38 -3.37 0.53 0.81
CA SER A 38 -4.35 -0.57 0.85
C SER A 38 -5.26 -0.60 -0.38
N LEU A 39 -5.48 -1.80 -0.92
CA LEU A 39 -6.53 -2.11 -1.90
C LEU A 39 -7.80 -2.63 -1.21
N GLU A 40 -8.91 -2.51 -1.92
CA GLU A 40 -10.14 -3.24 -1.70
C GLU A 40 -10.38 -4.14 -2.91
N VAL A 41 -10.72 -5.41 -2.67
CA VAL A 41 -11.15 -6.35 -3.70
C VAL A 41 -12.66 -6.49 -3.65
N ARG A 42 -13.31 -6.31 -4.79
CA ARG A 42 -14.77 -6.39 -4.96
C ARG A 42 -15.12 -7.42 -6.00
N LEU A 43 -16.41 -7.72 -6.14
CA LEU A 43 -16.94 -8.50 -7.25
C LEU A 43 -17.66 -7.59 -8.24
N GLN A 44 -17.38 -7.79 -9.51
CA GLN A 44 -18.17 -7.27 -10.63
C GLN A 44 -18.69 -8.48 -11.41
N GLY A 45 -19.96 -8.83 -11.18
CA GLY A 45 -20.45 -10.17 -11.51
C GLY A 45 -19.67 -11.23 -10.71
N ASP A 46 -19.20 -12.29 -11.38
CA ASP A 46 -18.38 -13.34 -10.75
C ASP A 46 -16.86 -13.07 -10.86
N THR A 47 -16.46 -11.89 -11.32
CA THR A 47 -15.04 -11.55 -11.52
C THR A 47 -14.56 -10.61 -10.42
N PRO A 48 -13.48 -10.96 -9.70
CA PRO A 48 -12.87 -10.05 -8.75
C PRO A 48 -12.29 -8.84 -9.47
N CYS A 49 -12.45 -7.67 -8.88
CA CYS A 49 -11.89 -6.45 -9.39
C CYS A 49 -11.20 -5.66 -8.27
N PHE A 50 -10.17 -4.91 -8.64
CA PHE A 50 -9.27 -4.24 -7.70
C PHE A 50 -9.51 -2.73 -7.71
N THR A 51 -9.64 -2.14 -6.54
CA THR A 51 -9.80 -0.69 -6.39
C THR A 51 -9.07 -0.18 -5.14
N ILE A 52 -8.87 1.14 -5.04
CA ILE A 52 -8.24 1.78 -3.88
C ILE A 52 -9.28 1.94 -2.78
N THR A 53 -8.91 1.68 -1.53
CA THR A 53 -9.83 1.89 -0.40
C THR A 53 -10.27 3.36 -0.28
N ARG A 54 -11.48 3.60 0.24
CA ARG A 54 -12.00 4.96 0.50
C ARG A 54 -11.05 5.80 1.35
N LYS A 55 -10.47 5.19 2.40
CA LYS A 55 -9.51 5.84 3.31
C LYS A 55 -8.25 6.26 2.55
N GLU A 56 -7.65 5.34 1.81
CA GLU A 56 -6.43 5.60 1.05
C GLU A 56 -6.63 6.73 0.05
N ARG A 57 -7.75 6.74 -0.68
CA ARG A 57 -8.09 7.81 -1.61
C ARG A 57 -8.25 9.18 -0.93
N TRP A 58 -8.94 9.22 0.20
CA TRP A 58 -9.21 10.48 0.92
C TRP A 58 -7.91 11.15 1.40
N TRP A 59 -7.03 10.37 2.01
CA TRP A 59 -5.78 10.88 2.57
C TRP A 59 -4.70 11.11 1.53
N ASN A 60 -4.65 10.27 0.48
CA ASN A 60 -3.48 10.18 -0.40
C ASN A 60 -3.74 10.54 -1.86
N GLY A 61 -5.01 10.69 -2.26
CA GLY A 61 -5.39 11.05 -3.62
C GLY A 61 -5.62 9.85 -4.54
N VAL A 62 -5.62 10.10 -5.85
CA VAL A 62 -5.93 9.08 -6.87
C VAL A 62 -4.64 8.64 -7.55
N PRO A 63 -4.23 7.37 -7.45
CA PRO A 63 -2.99 6.91 -8.06
C PRO A 63 -3.09 6.71 -9.57
N MET A 64 -1.95 6.95 -10.23
CA MET A 64 -1.66 6.45 -11.56
C MET A 64 -1.00 5.08 -11.44
N ILE A 65 -1.69 4.05 -11.95
CA ILE A 65 -1.26 2.65 -11.87
C ILE A 65 -0.61 2.21 -13.18
N HIS A 66 0.46 1.42 -13.08
CA HIS A 66 1.27 0.97 -14.22
C HIS A 66 1.43 -0.56 -14.29
N SER A 67 1.10 -1.27 -13.21
CA SER A 67 1.10 -2.74 -13.21
C SER A 67 0.13 -3.30 -12.17
N VAL A 68 -0.34 -4.52 -12.42
CA VAL A 68 -1.09 -5.35 -11.47
C VAL A 68 -0.47 -6.74 -11.48
N GLY A 69 -0.22 -7.30 -10.30
CA GLY A 69 0.22 -8.68 -10.12
C GLY A 69 -0.69 -9.38 -9.12
N VAL A 70 -1.07 -10.61 -9.44
CA VAL A 70 -1.80 -11.50 -8.52
C VAL A 70 -0.96 -12.75 -8.34
N SER A 71 -0.79 -13.17 -7.09
CA SER A 71 -0.04 -14.36 -6.69
C SER A 71 -0.85 -15.23 -5.73
N ALA A 72 -0.73 -16.55 -5.84
CA ALA A 72 -1.35 -17.49 -4.92
C ALA A 72 -0.40 -17.84 -3.76
N TYR A 73 -0.91 -17.86 -2.53
CA TYR A 73 -0.13 -18.34 -1.39
C TYR A 73 0.08 -19.85 -1.48
N VAL A 74 1.32 -20.28 -1.33
CA VAL A 74 1.71 -21.71 -1.33
C VAL A 74 2.30 -22.08 0.02
N ARG A 75 1.97 -23.27 0.52
CA ARG A 75 2.41 -23.71 1.84
C ARG A 75 3.91 -23.98 1.79
N GLY A 76 4.66 -23.36 2.68
CA GLY A 76 6.11 -23.56 2.79
C GLY A 76 6.93 -22.96 1.64
N ALA A 77 6.33 -22.10 0.81
CA ALA A 77 7.00 -21.43 -0.31
C ALA A 77 6.52 -19.97 -0.44
N PRO A 78 7.29 -19.10 -1.12
CA PRO A 78 6.83 -17.78 -1.51
C PRO A 78 5.56 -17.84 -2.38
N PRO A 79 4.73 -16.78 -2.41
CA PRO A 79 3.56 -16.73 -3.29
C PRO A 79 3.94 -16.92 -4.77
N THR A 80 3.20 -17.76 -5.48
CA THR A 80 3.42 -18.07 -6.90
C THR A 80 2.63 -17.10 -7.77
N PRO A 81 3.24 -16.41 -8.74
CA PRO A 81 2.52 -15.54 -9.67
C PRO A 81 1.44 -16.32 -10.45
N VAL A 82 0.23 -15.76 -10.54
CA VAL A 82 -0.88 -16.35 -11.31
C VAL A 82 -1.37 -15.46 -12.45
N TRP A 83 -1.24 -14.14 -12.30
CA TRP A 83 -1.60 -13.20 -13.36
C TRP A 83 -0.80 -11.92 -13.21
N HIS A 84 -0.40 -11.34 -14.33
CA HIS A 84 0.26 -10.05 -14.37
C HIS A 84 -0.23 -9.21 -15.54
N LEU A 85 -0.58 -7.96 -15.25
CA LEU A 85 -0.93 -6.92 -16.21
C LEU A 85 0.11 -5.80 -16.14
N ARG A 86 0.64 -5.42 -17.29
CA ARG A 86 1.57 -4.31 -17.47
C ARG A 86 0.90 -3.26 -18.35
N LEU A 87 0.66 -2.09 -17.79
CA LEU A 87 -0.07 -1.02 -18.45
C LEU A 87 0.85 -0.06 -19.24
N PHE A 88 2.17 -0.15 -19.09
CA PHE A 88 3.12 0.71 -19.80
C PHE A 88 2.99 0.60 -21.34
N PRO A 89 3.03 1.72 -22.09
CA PRO A 89 3.27 3.12 -21.65
C PRO A 89 2.05 3.86 -21.08
N ASN A 90 0.87 3.23 -21.08
CA ASN A 90 -0.41 3.83 -20.71
C ASN A 90 -0.75 3.61 -19.24
N ALA A 91 -0.45 4.55 -18.35
CA ALA A 91 -0.91 4.46 -16.96
C ALA A 91 -2.42 4.79 -16.84
N ILE A 92 -3.12 4.11 -15.94
CA ILE A 92 -4.57 4.30 -15.71
C ILE A 92 -4.77 5.02 -14.37
N ARG A 93 -5.78 5.90 -14.27
CA ARG A 93 -6.23 6.45 -12.99
C ARG A 93 -7.14 5.44 -12.31
N LEU A 94 -6.79 5.01 -11.09
CA LEU A 94 -7.66 4.13 -10.30
C LEU A 94 -8.55 4.99 -9.39
N ASP A 95 -9.59 5.59 -9.99
CA ASP A 95 -10.56 6.46 -9.28
C ASP A 95 -11.71 5.68 -8.61
N ARG A 96 -12.74 6.41 -8.15
CA ARG A 96 -13.86 5.85 -7.36
C ARG A 96 -14.75 4.89 -8.14
N ASP A 97 -14.82 5.06 -9.46
CA ASP A 97 -15.70 4.28 -10.33
C ASP A 97 -14.91 3.20 -11.08
N THR A 98 -13.58 3.27 -10.99
CA THR A 98 -12.68 2.31 -11.60
C THR A 98 -12.47 1.11 -10.66
N CYS A 99 -12.97 -0.05 -11.10
CA CYS A 99 -12.61 -1.35 -10.56
C CYS A 99 -11.91 -2.15 -11.65
N LEU A 100 -10.65 -2.50 -11.44
CA LEU A 100 -9.84 -3.13 -12.47
C LEU A 100 -10.07 -4.66 -12.46
N PRO A 101 -10.75 -5.25 -13.47
CA PRO A 101 -11.17 -6.64 -13.39
C PRO A 101 -9.98 -7.60 -13.53
N TYR A 102 -9.98 -8.66 -12.73
CA TYR A 102 -9.02 -9.75 -12.86
C TYR A 102 -9.08 -10.37 -14.26
N GLY A 103 -7.91 -10.54 -14.87
CA GLY A 103 -7.77 -11.14 -16.20
C GLY A 103 -8.16 -10.25 -17.36
N HIS A 104 -8.61 -9.02 -17.11
CA HIS A 104 -8.88 -8.06 -18.17
C HIS A 104 -7.62 -7.26 -18.52
N SER A 105 -7.30 -7.19 -19.81
CA SER A 105 -6.21 -6.37 -20.34
C SER A 105 -6.76 -5.31 -21.30
N PRO A 106 -6.59 -4.01 -21.00
CA PRO A 106 -6.90 -2.95 -21.94
C PRO A 106 -6.10 -3.10 -23.25
N ALA A 107 -6.60 -2.52 -24.34
CA ALA A 107 -5.90 -2.53 -25.62
C ALA A 107 -4.50 -1.91 -25.50
N GLY A 108 -3.49 -2.61 -26.05
CA GLY A 108 -2.09 -2.18 -26.00
C GLY A 108 -1.36 -2.43 -24.68
N ALA A 109 -2.03 -2.98 -23.66
CA ALA A 109 -1.37 -3.44 -22.44
C ALA A 109 -0.85 -4.88 -22.61
N GLY A 110 0.25 -5.21 -21.93
CA GLY A 110 0.78 -6.57 -21.89
C GLY A 110 0.17 -7.34 -20.72
N SER A 111 -0.39 -8.52 -20.97
CA SER A 111 -0.98 -9.38 -19.93
C SER A 111 -0.53 -10.82 -20.10
N THR A 112 -0.31 -11.51 -18.98
CA THR A 112 -0.27 -12.98 -18.98
C THR A 112 -1.68 -13.54 -19.08
N GLU A 113 -1.79 -14.83 -19.40
CA GLU A 113 -3.04 -15.56 -19.22
C GLU A 113 -3.49 -15.50 -17.74
N ALA A 114 -4.79 -15.39 -17.52
CA ALA A 114 -5.40 -15.31 -16.19
C ALA A 114 -6.20 -16.60 -15.92
N PRO A 115 -5.64 -17.55 -15.14
CA PRO A 115 -6.36 -18.77 -14.81
C PRO A 115 -7.57 -18.47 -13.92
N ARG A 116 -8.56 -19.36 -13.94
CA ARG A 116 -9.68 -19.27 -12.97
C ARG A 116 -9.14 -19.35 -11.54
N LEU A 117 -9.53 -18.38 -10.71
CA LEU A 117 -9.18 -18.40 -9.29
C LEU A 117 -9.91 -19.54 -8.56
N VAL A 118 -9.18 -20.22 -7.68
CA VAL A 118 -9.65 -21.39 -6.94
C VAL A 118 -10.38 -20.94 -5.67
N PRO A 119 -11.60 -21.42 -5.40
CA PRO A 119 -12.28 -21.11 -4.15
C PRO A 119 -11.47 -21.52 -2.91
N TRP A 120 -11.59 -20.70 -1.88
CA TRP A 120 -10.92 -20.78 -0.59
C TRP A 120 -9.41 -20.54 -0.63
N GLN A 121 -8.78 -20.41 -1.80
CA GLN A 121 -7.35 -20.11 -1.93
C GLN A 121 -7.08 -18.64 -1.61
N ILE A 122 -6.05 -18.37 -0.82
CA ILE A 122 -5.58 -17.01 -0.54
C ILE A 122 -4.71 -16.52 -1.70
N TYR A 123 -5.03 -15.33 -2.17
CA TYR A 123 -4.29 -14.60 -3.19
C TYR A 123 -3.81 -13.26 -2.62
N ALA A 124 -2.58 -12.88 -2.96
CA ALA A 124 -2.10 -11.51 -2.84
C ALA A 124 -2.32 -10.80 -4.18
N VAL A 125 -2.85 -9.58 -4.13
CA VAL A 125 -2.79 -8.64 -5.25
C VAL A 125 -1.87 -7.49 -4.88
N GLY A 126 -0.98 -7.13 -5.81
CA GLY A 126 -0.14 -5.95 -5.74
C GLY A 126 -0.36 -5.08 -6.98
N ILE A 127 -0.47 -3.77 -6.79
CA ILE A 127 -0.58 -2.79 -7.86
C ILE A 127 0.60 -1.84 -7.76
N GLY A 128 1.38 -1.73 -8.82
CA GLY A 128 2.41 -0.71 -8.96
C GLY A 128 1.79 0.60 -9.38
N GLY A 129 2.03 1.68 -8.64
CA GLY A 129 1.45 2.98 -8.92
C GLY A 129 1.81 4.02 -7.88
N ARG A 130 1.73 5.28 -8.26
CA ARG A 130 2.01 6.42 -7.39
C ARG A 130 0.91 7.46 -7.50
N THR A 131 0.68 8.19 -6.42
CA THR A 131 -0.20 9.35 -6.43
C THR A 131 0.52 10.54 -7.07
N ASP A 132 -0.25 11.56 -7.45
CA ASP A 132 0.27 12.83 -7.94
C ASP A 132 0.72 13.76 -6.79
N ARG A 133 0.56 13.34 -5.53
CA ARG A 133 0.94 14.11 -4.35
C ARG A 133 2.41 13.85 -3.97
N PRO A 134 3.31 14.84 -4.08
CA PRO A 134 4.75 14.64 -3.82
C PRO A 134 5.09 14.23 -2.38
N SER A 135 4.22 14.56 -1.42
CA SER A 135 4.39 14.22 -0.01
C SER A 135 4.00 12.78 0.34
N ASP A 136 3.34 12.06 -0.57
CA ASP A 136 2.93 10.68 -0.34
C ASP A 136 3.96 9.71 -0.93
N GLY A 137 4.69 9.01 -0.05
CA GLY A 137 5.71 8.03 -0.43
C GLY A 137 5.14 6.72 -0.99
N THR A 138 3.85 6.61 -1.27
CA THR A 138 3.23 5.36 -1.73
C THR A 138 3.70 4.98 -3.12
N GLN A 139 4.36 3.82 -3.24
CA GLN A 139 4.88 3.28 -4.51
C GLN A 139 4.02 2.15 -5.09
N GLY A 140 3.05 1.68 -4.32
CA GLY A 140 2.13 0.65 -4.75
C GLY A 140 1.06 0.37 -3.71
N TYR A 141 0.14 -0.53 -4.05
CA TYR A 141 -1.00 -0.89 -3.22
C TYR A 141 -1.14 -2.39 -3.15
N SER A 142 -1.61 -2.93 -2.04
CA SER A 142 -1.83 -4.37 -1.90
C SER A 142 -3.08 -4.71 -1.11
N ALA A 143 -3.58 -5.92 -1.36
CA ALA A 143 -4.55 -6.60 -0.52
C ALA A 143 -4.38 -8.10 -0.65
N ASP A 144 -4.82 -8.81 0.38
CA ASP A 144 -4.97 -10.25 0.36
C ASP A 144 -6.46 -10.59 0.36
N PHE A 145 -6.84 -11.59 -0.43
CA PHE A 145 -8.24 -11.97 -0.58
C PHE A 145 -8.39 -13.46 -0.91
N CYS A 146 -9.62 -13.93 -0.83
CA CYS A 146 -10.01 -15.22 -1.39
C CYS A 146 -11.45 -15.15 -1.90
N LEU A 147 -11.83 -16.15 -2.70
CA LEU A 147 -13.21 -16.36 -3.13
C LEU A 147 -13.83 -17.49 -2.32
N VAL A 148 -15.05 -17.30 -1.85
CA VAL A 148 -15.81 -18.32 -1.15
C VAL A 148 -17.15 -18.50 -1.84
N PRO A 149 -17.69 -19.72 -1.99
CA PRO A 149 -19.06 -19.93 -2.40
C PRO A 149 -20.00 -19.24 -1.41
N GLY A 150 -20.83 -18.33 -1.90
CA GLY A 150 -21.90 -17.68 -1.18
C GLY A 150 -23.22 -18.45 -1.30
N GLU A 151 -24.29 -17.85 -0.77
CA GLU A 151 -25.63 -18.40 -0.88
C GLU A 151 -26.09 -18.46 -2.34
N GLY A 152 -26.75 -19.55 -2.73
CA GLY A 152 -27.23 -19.74 -4.10
C GLY A 152 -26.14 -20.06 -5.14
N GLY A 153 -24.88 -20.29 -4.71
CA GLY A 153 -23.79 -20.71 -5.60
C GLY A 153 -23.01 -19.56 -6.25
N ALA A 154 -23.42 -18.31 -6.02
CA ALA A 154 -22.65 -17.13 -6.41
C ALA A 154 -21.36 -17.02 -5.57
N MET A 155 -20.28 -16.50 -6.14
CA MET A 155 -19.05 -16.30 -5.37
C MET A 155 -19.14 -15.03 -4.51
N THR A 156 -18.42 -15.03 -3.40
CA THR A 156 -18.22 -13.88 -2.51
C THR A 156 -16.72 -13.64 -2.32
N VAL A 157 -16.29 -12.38 -2.33
CA VAL A 157 -14.90 -12.00 -1.97
C VAL A 157 -14.78 -11.80 -0.47
N VAL A 158 -13.78 -12.43 0.14
CA VAL A 158 -13.36 -12.16 1.52
C VAL A 158 -12.06 -11.37 1.46
N ASN A 159 -12.11 -10.10 1.87
CA ASN A 159 -10.93 -9.27 2.05
C ASN A 159 -10.26 -9.60 3.39
N LEU A 160 -8.97 -9.94 3.35
CA LEU A 160 -8.20 -10.32 4.52
C LEU A 160 -7.39 -9.12 5.05
N SER A 161 -7.22 -9.03 6.37
CA SER A 161 -6.18 -8.18 6.96
C SER A 161 -4.94 -9.01 7.26
N GLY A 162 -3.79 -8.33 7.42
CA GLY A 162 -2.55 -9.01 7.84
C GLY A 162 -2.69 -9.74 9.18
N GLU A 163 -3.58 -9.29 10.06
CA GLU A 163 -3.91 -9.97 11.32
C GLU A 163 -4.73 -11.26 11.10
N SER A 164 -5.51 -11.32 10.01
CA SER A 164 -6.35 -12.48 9.65
C SER A 164 -5.56 -13.61 8.97
N ILE A 165 -4.32 -13.37 8.54
CA ILE A 165 -3.50 -14.37 7.83
C ILE A 165 -2.43 -14.92 8.76
N GLN A 166 -2.62 -16.17 9.19
CA GLN A 166 -1.61 -16.89 9.95
C GLN A 166 -0.44 -17.30 9.05
N ARG A 167 0.77 -17.39 9.63
CA ARG A 167 1.98 -17.81 8.90
C ARG A 167 1.75 -19.19 8.26
N GLY A 168 1.94 -19.27 6.94
CA GLY A 168 1.77 -20.51 6.18
C GLY A 168 0.31 -20.87 5.86
N GLN A 169 -0.64 -20.00 6.18
CA GLN A 169 -2.03 -20.14 5.75
C GLN A 169 -2.14 -19.89 4.24
N THR A 170 -2.75 -20.85 3.54
CA THR A 170 -3.01 -20.74 2.09
C THR A 170 -4.49 -20.74 1.77
N ARG A 171 -5.34 -20.94 2.79
CA ARG A 171 -6.78 -20.98 2.64
C ARG A 171 -7.50 -20.11 3.66
N CYS A 172 -8.54 -19.45 3.22
CA CYS A 172 -9.45 -18.69 4.09
C CYS A 172 -10.71 -19.52 4.41
N HIS A 173 -11.57 -18.99 5.27
CA HIS A 173 -12.94 -19.43 5.46
C HIS A 173 -13.87 -18.21 5.46
N ALA A 174 -15.20 -18.42 5.40
CA ALA A 174 -16.16 -17.31 5.25
C ALA A 174 -16.09 -16.28 6.40
N GLY A 175 -15.73 -16.72 7.61
CA GLY A 175 -15.52 -15.86 8.78
C GLY A 175 -14.18 -15.12 8.83
N SER A 176 -13.29 -15.28 7.85
CA SER A 176 -11.96 -14.64 7.85
C SER A 176 -11.96 -13.15 7.46
N ALA A 177 -13.14 -12.54 7.29
CA ALA A 177 -13.27 -11.18 6.79
C ALA A 177 -12.66 -10.13 7.74
N ARG A 178 -12.11 -9.07 7.15
CA ARG A 178 -11.67 -7.87 7.87
C ARG A 178 -12.85 -7.28 8.67
N SER A 179 -12.77 -7.30 10.01
CA SER A 179 -13.68 -6.53 10.87
C SER A 179 -13.32 -5.06 10.80
N GLY A 180 -13.94 -4.31 9.88
CA GLY A 180 -13.61 -2.91 9.70
C GLY A 180 -14.45 -2.25 8.61
N ALA A 181 -15.72 -2.02 8.94
CA ALA A 181 -16.55 -1.05 8.24
C ALA A 181 -16.87 0.07 9.24
N GLU A 182 -16.15 1.19 9.11
CA GLU A 182 -16.66 2.57 9.21
C GLU A 182 -15.62 3.56 8.66
#